data_AF-A0A5N5F8C2-F1
#
_entry.id   AF-A0A5N5F8C2-F1
#
_cell.length_a   1.000
_cell.length_b   1.000
_cell.length_c   1.000
_cell.angle_alpha   90.00
_cell.angle_beta   90.00
_cell.angle_gamma   90.00
#
_symmetry.space_group_name_H-M   'P 1'
#
loop_
_entity.id
_entity.type
_entity.pdbx_description
1 polymer ?
#
loop_
_entity_poly.entity_id
_entity_poly.type
_entity_poly.pdbx_seq_one_letter_code
_entity_poly.pdbx_strand_id
1 'polypeptide(L)'
;MIYKSHILFPLALLSLFSSNTVRVRSEGSGLESYILSCGSSSDGETDSDGRKWTTDSKYLVASINTKTAKAEYQDPALPSKVPFTTARIMNSATSYKFSVPSSKRLLVRFQFYPSTYDSADSLNGVFEVTANGLTLLKNFSPFITALALTQYYIVREYSIVPAESGTLNITFTPSPKRENTFAFVNSVEVIPMEEIFKPTDLIGFRGQTIDVQNSSLQTVYRLSVGGEYIPANKDSGLARTWWDDSPYLLNSAYGASYFDGAFLGVSIKAPENVTIGHTKDVPEYIAPLTVYKTARSMGPNPHFNEKYNLTWVFEVDANFTYVVRFHFCDFQNTLMNQRAFDIYLNNKTAEESADVIQWAGGIGIPVYKDYAIHVNDRDGDDLLWVALHPHVKTHPQYYDAILNGLEIFKVNDKHGNLAGSNPVPSKMLLKADAVARGILANTA
;
A
#
# COMPACT_ATOMS: atom_id res chain seq x y z
N MET A 1 66.80 -5.34 -29.01
CA MET A 1 66.02 -6.22 -28.11
C MET A 1 65.38 -5.34 -27.05
N ILE A 2 64.08 -5.27 -26.78
CA ILE A 2 62.85 -5.93 -27.22
C ILE A 2 61.76 -4.85 -27.09
N TYR A 3 60.87 -4.81 -28.06
CA TYR A 3 59.68 -3.96 -28.14
C TYR A 3 58.78 -4.10 -26.90
N LYS A 4 58.18 -3.01 -26.40
CA LYS A 4 56.86 -3.03 -25.78
C LYS A 4 56.06 -1.78 -26.15
N SER A 5 55.25 -1.90 -27.20
CA SER A 5 54.16 -1.00 -27.51
C SER A 5 53.04 -1.20 -26.49
N HIS A 6 52.65 -0.14 -25.78
CA HIS A 6 51.41 -0.13 -25.02
C HIS A 6 50.28 0.37 -25.94
N ILE A 7 49.54 -0.58 -26.50
CA ILE A 7 48.27 -0.33 -27.18
C ILE A 7 47.23 -0.04 -26.09
N LEU A 8 46.75 1.20 -26.04
CA LEU A 8 45.53 1.57 -25.33
C LEU A 8 44.33 0.98 -26.09
N PHE A 9 43.75 -0.09 -25.56
CA PHE A 9 42.43 -0.57 -25.96
C PHE A 9 41.38 0.21 -25.14
N PRO A 10 40.51 1.03 -25.74
CA PRO A 10 39.29 1.43 -25.06
C PRO A 10 38.31 0.26 -25.14
N LEU A 11 38.06 -0.41 -24.02
CA LEU A 11 36.88 -1.27 -23.88
C LEU A 11 35.66 -0.35 -23.88
N ALA A 12 35.09 -0.12 -25.06
CA ALA A 12 33.73 0.35 -25.18
C ALA A 12 32.83 -0.81 -24.73
N LEU A 13 32.45 -0.82 -23.45
CA LEU A 13 31.25 -1.54 -23.02
C LEU A 13 30.06 -0.81 -23.67
N LEU A 14 29.64 -1.27 -24.85
CA LEU A 14 28.27 -1.03 -25.29
C LEU A 14 27.37 -1.80 -24.32
N SER A 15 26.92 -1.13 -23.26
CA SER A 15 25.70 -1.53 -22.58
C SER A 15 24.56 -1.34 -23.57
N LEU A 16 24.21 -2.42 -24.28
CA LEU A 16 22.90 -2.54 -24.90
C LEU A 16 21.88 -2.47 -23.75
N PHE A 17 21.44 -1.26 -23.42
CA PHE A 17 20.18 -1.07 -22.73
C PHE A 17 19.10 -1.57 -23.71
N SER A 18 18.79 -2.85 -23.63
CA SER A 18 17.48 -3.33 -24.06
C SER A 18 16.47 -2.62 -23.17
N SER A 19 15.92 -1.53 -23.69
CA SER A 19 14.76 -0.84 -23.13
C SER A 19 13.59 -1.82 -23.17
N ASN A 20 13.53 -2.74 -22.20
CA ASN A 20 12.32 -3.52 -21.93
C ASN A 20 11.30 -2.51 -21.42
N THR A 21 10.56 -1.91 -22.34
CA THR A 21 9.46 -1.02 -22.00
C THR A 21 8.35 -1.85 -21.41
N VAL A 22 8.17 -1.78 -20.10
CA VAL A 22 7.03 -2.39 -19.43
C VAL A 22 5.81 -1.52 -19.72
N ARG A 23 4.93 -2.00 -20.60
CA ARG A 23 3.53 -1.55 -20.58
C ARG A 23 2.89 -2.26 -19.40
N VAL A 24 2.32 -1.50 -18.47
CA VAL A 24 1.32 -2.04 -17.54
C VAL A 24 0.15 -2.48 -18.42
N ARG A 25 0.16 -3.75 -18.81
CA ARG A 25 -0.91 -4.41 -19.55
C ARG A 25 -1.59 -5.30 -18.52
N SER A 26 -2.87 -5.07 -18.26
CA SER A 26 -3.66 -6.10 -17.59
C SER A 26 -3.72 -7.29 -18.56
N GLU A 27 -3.20 -8.45 -18.16
CA GLU A 27 -3.49 -9.67 -18.89
C GLU A 27 -4.95 -10.01 -18.66
N GLY A 28 -5.75 -9.83 -19.72
CA GLY A 28 -7.20 -9.96 -19.70
C GLY A 28 -7.89 -8.64 -20.04
N SER A 29 -8.36 -8.53 -21.28
CA SER A 29 -9.02 -7.36 -21.90
C SER A 29 -8.10 -6.19 -22.28
N GLY A 30 -8.15 -5.77 -23.55
CA GLY A 30 -7.37 -4.65 -24.10
C GLY A 30 -7.83 -3.27 -23.62
N LEU A 31 -7.89 -3.05 -22.31
CA LEU A 31 -8.33 -1.80 -21.69
C LEU A 31 -7.11 -1.04 -21.15
N GLU A 32 -6.96 0.20 -21.61
CA GLU A 32 -5.80 1.03 -21.29
C GLU A 32 -5.90 1.57 -19.86
N SER A 33 -4.84 1.39 -19.06
CA SER A 33 -4.68 2.07 -17.78
C SER A 33 -4.31 3.53 -18.01
N TYR A 34 -4.83 4.43 -17.17
CA TYR A 34 -4.41 5.82 -17.14
C TYR A 34 -3.31 5.97 -16.09
N ILE A 35 -2.11 6.38 -16.50
CA ILE A 35 -0.96 6.57 -15.61
C ILE A 35 -0.41 7.98 -15.87
N LEU A 36 -0.87 8.94 -15.07
CA LEU A 36 -0.72 10.37 -15.35
C LEU A 36 0.31 11.03 -14.45
N SER A 37 1.28 11.73 -15.06
CA SER A 37 2.18 12.65 -14.37
C SER A 37 1.59 14.05 -14.45
N CYS A 38 0.99 14.51 -13.36
CA CYS A 38 0.22 15.73 -13.31
C CYS A 38 1.13 16.96 -13.38
N GLY A 39 0.85 17.84 -14.34
CA GLY A 39 1.66 19.03 -14.59
C GLY A 39 2.92 18.79 -15.42
N SER A 40 3.16 17.56 -15.88
CA SER A 40 4.22 17.29 -16.87
C SER A 40 3.87 17.89 -18.23
N SER A 41 4.89 18.42 -18.92
CA SER A 41 4.79 19.01 -20.26
C SER A 41 4.93 17.99 -21.40
N SER A 42 5.31 16.74 -21.11
CA SER A 42 5.63 15.75 -22.14
C SER A 42 5.13 14.36 -21.79
N ASP A 43 4.60 13.66 -22.79
CA ASP A 43 4.28 12.25 -22.70
C ASP A 43 5.54 11.38 -22.76
N GLY A 44 5.47 10.19 -22.16
CA GLY A 44 6.49 9.14 -22.30
C GLY A 44 7.65 9.23 -21.32
N GLU A 45 7.59 10.15 -20.35
CA GLU A 45 8.52 10.14 -19.22
C GLU A 45 8.46 8.80 -18.47
N THR A 46 9.59 8.36 -17.94
CA THR A 46 9.71 7.03 -17.31
C THR A 46 10.21 7.19 -15.88
N ASP A 47 9.61 6.49 -14.93
CA ASP A 47 10.08 6.45 -13.54
C ASP A 47 11.26 5.48 -13.34
N SER A 48 11.74 5.35 -12.10
CA SER A 48 12.85 4.46 -11.74
C SER A 48 12.53 2.97 -11.96
N ASP A 49 11.24 2.62 -11.94
CA ASP A 49 10.75 1.25 -12.13
C ASP A 49 10.51 0.93 -13.61
N GLY A 50 10.76 1.88 -14.52
CA GLY A 50 10.60 1.70 -15.96
C GLY A 50 9.17 1.91 -16.46
N ARG A 51 8.26 2.42 -15.63
CA ARG A 51 6.86 2.68 -16.02
C ARG A 51 6.77 4.00 -16.79
N LYS A 52 5.95 4.00 -17.84
CA LYS A 52 5.73 5.18 -18.69
C LYS A 52 4.55 6.01 -18.18
N TRP A 53 4.74 7.31 -18.17
CA TRP A 53 3.79 8.31 -17.70
C TRP A 53 3.32 9.19 -18.85
N THR A 54 2.07 9.63 -18.78
CA THR A 54 1.43 10.54 -19.75
C THR A 54 1.09 11.85 -19.05
N THR A 55 1.10 12.97 -19.76
CA THR A 55 0.58 14.24 -19.23
C THR A 55 -0.91 14.14 -18.94
N ASP A 56 -1.36 14.85 -17.91
CA ASP A 56 -2.72 14.79 -17.41
C ASP A 56 -3.70 15.74 -18.13
N SER A 57 -3.17 16.70 -18.90
CA SER A 57 -3.93 17.82 -19.44
C SER A 57 -5.14 17.44 -20.31
N LYS A 58 -5.06 16.33 -21.06
CA LYS A 58 -6.14 15.86 -21.95
C LYS A 58 -7.33 15.24 -21.22
N TYR A 59 -7.19 14.99 -19.91
CA TYR A 59 -8.22 14.36 -19.08
C TYR A 59 -8.97 15.36 -18.20
N LEU A 60 -8.55 16.62 -18.18
CA LEU A 60 -9.27 17.67 -17.45
C LEU A 60 -10.57 18.01 -18.16
N VAL A 61 -11.65 18.12 -17.38
CA VAL A 61 -12.93 18.63 -17.88
C VAL A 61 -12.82 20.12 -18.22
N ALA A 62 -12.12 20.88 -17.38
CA ALA A 62 -11.79 22.28 -17.58
C ALA A 62 -10.46 22.61 -16.90
N SER A 63 -9.68 23.52 -17.47
CA SER A 63 -8.39 23.98 -16.92
C SER A 63 -8.47 25.35 -16.23
N ILE A 64 -9.68 25.88 -16.06
CA ILE A 64 -9.92 27.18 -15.42
C ILE A 64 -9.41 27.16 -13.98
N ASN A 65 -8.65 28.19 -13.59
CA ASN A 65 -8.03 28.32 -12.26
C ASN A 65 -7.11 27.16 -11.85
N THR A 66 -6.53 26.49 -12.84
CA THR A 66 -5.46 25.52 -12.62
C THR A 66 -4.12 26.07 -13.10
N LYS A 67 -3.04 25.67 -12.45
CA LYS A 67 -1.66 25.90 -12.92
C LYS A 67 -0.83 24.64 -12.77
N THR A 68 0.27 24.56 -13.50
CA THR A 68 1.25 23.47 -13.34
C THR A 68 2.54 24.08 -12.82
N ALA A 69 3.23 23.36 -11.94
CA ALA A 69 4.44 23.85 -11.30
C ALA A 69 5.40 22.70 -11.03
N LYS A 70 6.69 23.03 -10.91
CA LYS A 70 7.72 22.09 -10.46
C LYS A 70 7.96 22.30 -8.97
N ALA A 71 8.28 21.22 -8.28
CA ALA A 71 8.72 21.33 -6.89
C ALA A 71 10.06 22.07 -6.84
N GLU A 72 10.18 23.05 -5.95
CA GLU A 72 11.41 23.83 -5.77
C GLU A 72 12.54 23.00 -5.16
N TYR A 73 12.18 21.98 -4.37
CA TYR A 73 13.11 21.06 -3.74
C TYR A 73 12.79 19.63 -4.12
N GLN A 74 13.81 18.87 -4.52
CA GLN A 74 13.71 17.44 -4.76
C GLN A 74 14.40 16.71 -3.61
N ASP A 75 13.60 16.05 -2.76
CA ASP A 75 14.15 15.25 -1.68
C ASP A 75 14.94 14.03 -2.23
N PRO A 76 16.16 13.75 -1.72
CA PRO A 76 16.96 12.62 -2.16
C PRO A 76 16.34 11.26 -1.83
N ALA A 77 15.39 11.18 -0.89
CA ALA A 77 14.67 9.95 -0.55
C ALA A 77 13.48 9.66 -1.48
N LEU A 78 13.18 10.52 -2.46
CA LEU A 78 12.17 10.22 -3.48
C LEU A 78 12.61 9.01 -4.32
N PRO A 79 11.72 8.05 -4.60
CA PRO A 79 12.07 6.87 -5.38
C PRO A 79 12.38 7.23 -6.85
N SER A 80 11.79 8.31 -7.36
CA SER A 80 12.07 8.84 -8.70
C SER A 80 11.70 10.32 -8.80
N LYS A 81 12.18 10.98 -9.86
CA LYS A 81 11.75 12.34 -10.23
C LYS A 81 10.31 12.35 -10.75
N VAL A 82 9.94 11.34 -11.51
CA VAL A 82 8.59 11.20 -12.09
C VAL A 82 7.81 10.24 -11.19
N PRO A 83 6.57 10.57 -10.76
CA PRO A 83 5.80 11.78 -11.07
C PRO A 83 5.96 12.92 -10.05
N PHE A 84 6.83 12.80 -9.05
CA PHE A 84 6.81 13.66 -7.86
C PHE A 84 7.30 15.11 -8.07
N THR A 85 8.14 15.37 -9.08
CA THR A 85 8.75 16.70 -9.28
C THR A 85 7.85 17.71 -9.98
N THR A 86 6.72 17.30 -10.53
CA THR A 86 5.69 18.18 -11.12
C THR A 86 4.38 18.00 -10.39
N ALA A 87 3.57 19.06 -10.33
CA ALA A 87 2.21 18.99 -9.82
C ALA A 87 1.25 19.83 -10.67
N ARG A 88 -0.02 19.43 -10.65
CA ARG A 88 -1.12 20.34 -10.98
C ARG A 88 -1.67 20.95 -9.70
N ILE A 89 -1.84 22.26 -9.70
CA ILE A 89 -2.42 23.05 -8.61
C ILE A 89 -3.77 23.60 -9.07
N MET A 90 -4.76 23.51 -8.21
CA MET A 90 -6.17 23.78 -8.50
C MET A 90 -6.71 24.73 -7.43
N ASN A 91 -7.06 25.96 -7.82
CA ASN A 91 -7.59 26.98 -6.91
C ASN A 91 -9.13 26.97 -6.83
N SER A 92 -9.78 26.17 -7.66
CA SER A 92 -11.22 25.88 -7.60
C SER A 92 -11.48 24.41 -7.89
N ALA A 93 -12.72 23.97 -7.65
CA ALA A 93 -13.16 22.62 -7.97
C ALA A 93 -12.78 22.25 -9.42
N THR A 94 -11.98 21.19 -9.56
CA THR A 94 -11.41 20.76 -10.84
C THR A 94 -11.62 19.26 -11.00
N SER A 95 -12.16 18.84 -12.14
CA SER A 95 -12.48 17.44 -12.41
C SER A 95 -11.62 16.86 -13.53
N TYR A 96 -11.15 15.63 -13.32
CA TYR A 96 -10.66 14.74 -14.36
C TYR A 96 -11.78 13.80 -14.80
N LYS A 97 -11.84 13.48 -16.10
CA LYS A 97 -12.80 12.55 -16.68
C LYS A 97 -12.09 11.43 -17.43
N PHE A 98 -12.46 10.20 -17.10
CA PHE A 98 -11.91 8.98 -17.69
C PHE A 98 -13.03 8.13 -18.29
N SER A 99 -12.79 7.57 -19.46
CA SER A 99 -13.64 6.52 -20.03
C SER A 99 -13.16 5.17 -19.51
N VAL A 100 -14.00 4.49 -18.73
CA VAL A 100 -13.61 3.27 -18.01
C VAL A 100 -14.58 2.13 -18.33
N PRO A 101 -14.16 0.87 -18.17
CA PRO A 101 -15.06 -0.26 -18.36
C PRO A 101 -16.16 -0.25 -17.30
N SER A 102 -17.42 -0.36 -17.72
CA SER A 102 -18.56 -0.28 -16.80
C SER A 102 -18.72 -1.49 -15.87
N SER A 103 -18.06 -2.60 -16.19
CA SER A 103 -18.14 -3.86 -15.43
C SER A 103 -16.90 -4.21 -14.63
N LYS A 104 -15.82 -3.43 -14.74
CA LYS A 104 -14.56 -3.70 -14.04
C LYS A 104 -14.42 -2.80 -12.82
N ARG A 105 -13.92 -3.39 -11.74
CA ARG A 105 -13.44 -2.66 -10.57
C ARG A 105 -12.22 -1.83 -10.98
N LEU A 106 -12.03 -0.68 -10.35
CA LEU A 106 -10.94 0.23 -10.69
C LEU A 106 -10.03 0.43 -9.48
N LEU A 107 -8.73 0.21 -9.68
CA LEU A 107 -7.71 0.68 -8.77
C LEU A 107 -7.41 2.15 -9.10
N VAL A 108 -7.66 3.05 -8.17
CA VAL A 108 -7.40 4.49 -8.30
C VAL A 108 -6.31 4.87 -7.34
N ARG A 109 -5.24 5.50 -7.83
CA ARG A 109 -4.11 5.93 -7.01
C ARG A 109 -3.80 7.40 -7.20
N PHE A 110 -3.49 8.08 -6.10
CA PHE A 110 -2.98 9.43 -6.10
C PHE A 110 -1.63 9.49 -5.40
N GLN A 111 -0.73 10.30 -5.95
CA GLN A 111 0.54 10.62 -5.32
C GLN A 111 0.60 12.12 -5.04
N PHE A 112 1.04 12.45 -3.83
CA PHE A 112 1.21 13.81 -3.34
C PHE A 112 2.62 13.95 -2.78
N TYR A 113 3.39 14.91 -3.27
CA TYR A 113 4.68 15.30 -2.74
C TYR A 113 4.53 16.69 -2.11
N PRO A 114 4.46 16.79 -0.77
CA PRO A 114 4.38 18.09 -0.11
C PRO A 114 5.69 18.85 -0.30
N SER A 115 5.62 19.94 -1.06
CA SER A 115 6.74 20.82 -1.35
C SER A 115 6.24 22.25 -1.56
N THR A 116 7.15 23.14 -1.95
CA THR A 116 6.82 24.46 -2.48
C THR A 116 6.78 24.37 -4.00
N TYR A 117 5.71 24.90 -4.59
CA TYR A 117 5.46 24.89 -6.02
C TYR A 117 5.23 26.31 -6.53
N ASP A 118 6.30 26.95 -7.02
CA ASP A 118 6.37 28.41 -7.17
C ASP A 118 5.99 29.12 -5.85
N SER A 119 5.01 30.03 -5.86
CA SER A 119 4.46 30.65 -4.65
C SER A 119 3.49 29.77 -3.84
N ALA A 120 3.17 28.54 -4.29
CA ALA A 120 2.18 27.69 -3.64
C ALA A 120 2.86 26.74 -2.64
N ASP A 121 2.80 27.09 -1.36
CA ASP A 121 3.27 26.25 -0.25
C ASP A 121 2.23 25.17 0.09
N SER A 122 2.64 23.90 0.04
CA SER A 122 1.79 22.74 0.35
C SER A 122 1.19 22.73 1.76
N LEU A 123 1.68 23.57 2.70
CA LEU A 123 1.02 23.85 3.97
C LEU A 123 -0.43 24.34 3.80
N ASN A 124 -0.70 25.07 2.71
CA ASN A 124 -2.03 25.55 2.35
C ASN A 124 -2.79 24.59 1.43
N GLY A 125 -2.18 23.45 1.09
CA GLY A 125 -2.81 22.36 0.34
C GLY A 125 -3.80 21.58 1.22
N VAL A 126 -5.03 22.08 1.34
CA VAL A 126 -6.10 21.43 2.10
C VAL A 126 -7.34 21.28 1.23
N PHE A 127 -7.75 20.05 0.96
CA PHE A 127 -8.78 19.80 -0.05
C PHE A 127 -9.56 18.50 0.16
N GLU A 128 -10.62 18.34 -0.62
CA GLU A 128 -11.44 17.13 -0.76
C GLU A 128 -11.19 16.48 -2.14
N VAL A 129 -11.29 15.16 -2.20
CA VAL A 129 -11.28 14.39 -3.46
C VAL A 129 -12.49 13.48 -3.49
N THR A 130 -13.30 13.58 -4.55
CA THR A 130 -14.44 12.71 -4.79
C THR A 130 -14.32 11.96 -6.12
N ALA A 131 -14.86 10.75 -6.18
CA ALA A 131 -14.95 9.93 -7.38
C ALA A 131 -16.41 9.53 -7.61
N ASN A 132 -17.08 10.10 -8.61
CA ASN A 132 -18.52 9.88 -8.90
C ASN A 132 -19.43 9.98 -7.65
N GLY A 133 -19.11 10.88 -6.71
CA GLY A 133 -19.86 11.06 -5.46
C GLY A 133 -19.33 10.28 -4.25
N LEU A 134 -18.47 9.27 -4.45
CA LEU A 134 -17.72 8.62 -3.37
C LEU A 134 -16.68 9.62 -2.82
N THR A 135 -16.70 9.88 -1.52
CA THR A 135 -15.70 10.74 -0.86
C THR A 135 -14.46 9.92 -0.53
N LEU A 136 -13.36 10.19 -1.23
CA LEU A 136 -12.08 9.49 -1.04
C LEU A 136 -11.24 10.17 0.05
N LEU A 137 -11.16 11.50 0.00
CA LEU A 137 -10.37 12.34 0.91
C LEU A 137 -11.22 13.55 1.27
N LYS A 138 -11.16 14.01 2.52
CA LYS A 138 -11.93 15.17 3.00
C LYS A 138 -11.11 15.98 3.98
N ASN A 139 -11.03 17.30 3.77
CA ASN A 139 -10.18 18.19 4.56
C ASN A 139 -8.73 17.66 4.68
N PHE A 140 -8.25 17.01 3.62
CA PHE A 140 -6.99 16.29 3.59
C PHE A 140 -5.85 17.27 3.41
N SER A 141 -4.79 17.10 4.22
CA SER A 141 -3.52 17.81 4.06
C SER A 141 -2.41 16.80 3.79
N PRO A 142 -1.89 16.75 2.54
CA PRO A 142 -0.71 15.96 2.24
C PRO A 142 0.47 16.32 3.14
N PHE A 143 0.66 17.61 3.44
CA PHE A 143 1.74 18.11 4.29
C PHE A 143 1.65 17.55 5.71
N ILE A 144 0.51 17.71 6.40
CA ILE A 144 0.34 17.22 7.78
C ILE A 144 0.50 15.70 7.83
N THR A 145 -0.02 15.01 6.82
CA THR A 145 0.07 13.55 6.72
C THR A 145 1.52 13.10 6.57
N ALA A 146 2.27 13.70 5.64
CA ALA A 146 3.69 13.40 5.42
C ALA A 146 4.52 13.68 6.66
N LEU A 147 4.27 14.82 7.33
CA LEU A 147 4.92 15.16 8.58
C LEU A 147 4.65 14.11 9.65
N ALA A 148 3.38 13.79 9.95
CA ALA A 148 3.03 12.84 11.00
C ALA A 148 3.64 11.44 10.77
N LEU A 149 3.66 10.98 9.52
CA LEU A 149 4.19 9.66 9.13
C LEU A 149 5.71 9.66 8.92
N THR A 150 6.39 10.81 9.04
CA THR A 150 7.82 10.96 8.70
C THR A 150 8.13 10.47 7.28
N GLN A 151 7.25 10.81 6.34
CA GLN A 151 7.36 10.46 4.93
C GLN A 151 7.58 11.71 4.08
N TYR A 152 8.23 11.55 2.94
CA TYR A 152 8.47 12.65 2.00
C TYR A 152 7.34 12.82 0.98
N TYR A 153 6.61 11.75 0.69
CA TYR A 153 5.48 11.75 -0.23
C TYR A 153 4.39 10.83 0.31
N ILE A 154 3.16 11.08 -0.12
CA ILE A 154 1.98 10.31 0.27
C ILE A 154 1.40 9.64 -0.96
N VAL A 155 1.12 8.34 -0.81
CA VAL A 155 0.30 7.58 -1.75
C VAL A 155 -1.05 7.29 -1.12
N ARG A 156 -2.11 7.47 -1.90
CA ARG A 156 -3.47 7.04 -1.53
C ARG A 156 -3.98 6.13 -2.62
N GLU A 157 -4.35 4.91 -2.26
CA GLU A 157 -4.82 3.89 -3.19
C GLU A 157 -6.21 3.41 -2.78
N TYR A 158 -7.09 3.30 -3.77
CA TYR A 158 -8.48 2.92 -3.60
C TYR A 158 -8.84 1.84 -4.60
N SER A 159 -9.68 0.90 -4.18
CA SER A 159 -10.39 -0.01 -5.06
C SER A 159 -11.85 0.41 -5.10
N ILE A 160 -12.27 1.02 -6.19
CA ILE A 160 -13.65 1.52 -6.34
C ILE A 160 -14.48 0.57 -7.17
N VAL A 161 -15.75 0.43 -6.79
CA VAL A 161 -16.73 -0.38 -7.51
C VAL A 161 -16.86 0.07 -8.97
N PRO A 162 -17.31 -0.83 -9.88
CA PRO A 162 -17.46 -0.49 -11.30
C PRO A 162 -18.30 0.77 -11.53
N ALA A 163 -17.82 1.64 -12.42
CA ALA A 163 -18.57 2.83 -12.82
C ALA A 163 -19.58 2.47 -13.91
N GLU A 164 -20.82 2.14 -13.53
CA GLU A 164 -21.86 1.66 -14.47
C GLU A 164 -22.08 2.56 -15.69
N SER A 165 -21.88 3.87 -15.54
CA SER A 165 -21.98 4.86 -16.63
C SER A 165 -20.87 4.76 -17.69
N GLY A 166 -19.84 3.94 -17.46
CA GLY A 166 -18.62 3.87 -18.26
C GLY A 166 -17.73 5.11 -18.13
N THR A 167 -18.02 5.99 -17.16
CA THR A 167 -17.28 7.24 -16.93
C THR A 167 -16.90 7.38 -15.46
N LEU A 168 -15.63 7.66 -15.20
CA LEU A 168 -15.13 8.03 -13.88
C LEU A 168 -14.76 9.52 -13.87
N ASN A 169 -15.43 10.29 -13.01
CA ASN A 169 -15.09 11.68 -12.73
C ASN A 169 -14.42 11.78 -11.35
N ILE A 170 -13.17 12.25 -11.32
CA ILE A 170 -12.44 12.52 -10.08
C ILE A 170 -12.36 14.04 -9.90
N THR A 171 -12.91 14.56 -8.81
CA THR A 171 -12.96 16.01 -8.55
C THR A 171 -12.16 16.37 -7.32
N PHE A 172 -11.22 17.31 -7.50
CA PHE A 172 -10.45 17.92 -6.43
C PHE A 172 -11.06 19.27 -6.06
N THR A 173 -11.39 19.47 -4.78
CA THR A 173 -12.06 20.67 -4.29
C THR A 173 -11.28 21.29 -3.14
N PRO A 174 -10.66 22.47 -3.33
CA PRO A 174 -10.02 23.20 -2.25
C PRO A 174 -10.99 23.50 -1.09
N SER A 175 -10.48 23.47 0.14
CA SER A 175 -11.28 23.69 1.34
C SER A 175 -11.73 25.15 1.47
N PRO A 176 -13.02 25.46 1.57
CA PRO A 176 -13.47 26.85 1.74
C PRO A 176 -13.19 27.41 3.15
N LYS A 177 -12.62 26.62 4.07
CA LYS A 177 -12.47 26.97 5.48
C LYS A 177 -11.37 27.99 5.76
N ARG A 178 -10.41 28.16 4.85
CA ARG A 178 -9.29 29.09 4.97
C ARG A 178 -9.07 29.79 3.65
N GLU A 179 -8.67 31.06 3.69
CA GLU A 179 -8.28 31.78 2.47
C GLU A 179 -7.01 31.17 1.86
N ASN A 180 -6.87 31.29 0.55
CA ASN A 180 -5.69 30.85 -0.21
C ASN A 180 -5.37 29.35 -0.15
N THR A 181 -6.32 28.50 0.25
CA THR A 181 -6.16 27.05 0.12
C THR A 181 -6.29 26.61 -1.33
N PHE A 182 -5.57 25.55 -1.69
CA PHE A 182 -5.64 24.95 -3.00
C PHE A 182 -5.63 23.42 -2.90
N ALA A 183 -5.97 22.76 -3.99
CA ALA A 183 -5.74 21.33 -4.16
C ALA A 183 -4.52 21.13 -5.06
N PHE A 184 -3.75 20.07 -4.82
CA PHE A 184 -2.69 19.69 -5.73
C PHE A 184 -2.57 18.18 -5.84
N VAL A 185 -2.03 17.72 -6.95
CA VAL A 185 -1.76 16.30 -7.21
C VAL A 185 -0.55 16.16 -8.13
N ASN A 186 0.31 15.19 -7.83
CA ASN A 186 1.49 14.88 -8.64
C ASN A 186 1.21 13.76 -9.65
N SER A 187 0.35 12.82 -9.28
CA SER A 187 -0.09 11.77 -10.18
C SER A 187 -1.49 11.27 -9.89
N VAL A 188 -2.16 10.84 -10.97
CA VAL A 188 -3.42 10.12 -10.95
C VAL A 188 -3.24 8.84 -11.76
N GLU A 189 -3.48 7.69 -11.13
CA GLU A 189 -3.55 6.40 -11.81
C GLU A 189 -4.98 5.84 -11.73
N VAL A 190 -5.45 5.29 -12.84
CA VAL A 190 -6.74 4.57 -12.93
C VAL A 190 -6.50 3.28 -13.71
N ILE A 191 -6.53 2.16 -13.02
CA ILE A 191 -6.14 0.84 -13.52
C ILE A 191 -7.35 -0.10 -13.38
N PRO A 192 -7.96 -0.57 -14.48
CA PRO A 192 -8.97 -1.61 -14.42
C PRO A 192 -8.40 -2.90 -13.81
N MET A 193 -9.18 -3.54 -12.94
CA MET A 193 -8.79 -4.79 -12.28
C MET A 193 -9.95 -5.78 -12.21
N GLU A 194 -9.62 -7.06 -12.00
CA GLU A 194 -10.62 -8.08 -11.69
C GLU A 194 -11.27 -7.82 -10.33
N GLU A 195 -12.48 -8.35 -10.14
CA GLU A 195 -13.08 -8.39 -8.82
C GLU A 195 -12.35 -9.42 -7.95
N ILE A 196 -11.69 -8.94 -6.90
CA ILE A 196 -10.88 -9.76 -5.99
C ILE A 196 -11.46 -9.81 -4.58
N PHE A 197 -12.55 -9.10 -4.30
CA PHE A 197 -13.19 -9.07 -2.99
C PHE A 197 -14.45 -9.94 -2.98
N LYS A 198 -14.67 -10.61 -1.85
CA LYS A 198 -15.83 -11.47 -1.60
C LYS A 198 -16.51 -11.03 -0.31
N PRO A 199 -17.79 -11.37 -0.09
CA PRO A 199 -18.41 -11.22 1.22
C PRO A 199 -17.50 -11.80 2.32
N THR A 200 -17.29 -11.04 3.39
CA THR A 200 -16.27 -11.34 4.40
C THR A 200 -16.90 -11.44 5.79
N ASP A 201 -16.50 -12.41 6.59
CA ASP A 201 -17.01 -12.61 7.95
C ASP A 201 -16.61 -11.46 8.88
N LEU A 202 -17.60 -10.97 9.64
CA LEU A 202 -17.40 -9.90 10.62
C LEU A 202 -17.05 -10.50 11.99
N ILE A 203 -15.82 -10.26 12.43
CA ILE A 203 -15.29 -10.86 13.64
C ILE A 203 -16.01 -10.32 14.87
N GLY A 204 -16.35 -11.23 15.80
CA GLY A 204 -17.12 -10.92 17.00
C GLY A 204 -18.64 -10.94 16.79
N PHE A 205 -19.13 -11.17 15.56
CA PHE A 205 -20.55 -11.28 15.23
C PHE A 205 -20.80 -12.58 14.45
N ARG A 206 -21.07 -13.67 15.16
CA ARG A 206 -21.25 -15.00 14.55
C ARG A 206 -22.31 -14.98 13.44
N GLY A 207 -21.94 -15.48 12.27
CA GLY A 207 -22.83 -15.62 11.11
C GLY A 207 -23.16 -14.30 10.40
N GLN A 208 -22.50 -13.20 10.75
CA GLN A 208 -22.63 -11.93 10.04
C GLN A 208 -21.47 -11.76 9.07
N THR A 209 -21.82 -11.40 7.83
CA THR A 209 -20.87 -11.02 6.79
C THR A 209 -21.07 -9.55 6.42
N ILE A 210 -20.03 -8.93 5.89
CA ILE A 210 -20.10 -7.63 5.23
C ILE A 210 -19.99 -7.81 3.71
N ASP A 211 -20.74 -7.01 2.97
CA ASP A 211 -20.69 -6.99 1.51
C ASP A 211 -19.53 -6.13 1.02
N VAL A 212 -18.34 -6.75 0.96
CA VAL A 212 -17.11 -6.09 0.50
C VAL A 212 -17.11 -5.91 -1.02
N GLN A 213 -17.71 -6.86 -1.75
CA GLN A 213 -17.69 -6.89 -3.20
C GLN A 213 -18.40 -5.66 -3.80
N ASN A 214 -19.50 -5.24 -3.20
CA ASN A 214 -20.23 -4.02 -3.62
C ASN A 214 -19.81 -2.76 -2.85
N SER A 215 -18.73 -2.83 -2.07
CA SER A 215 -18.15 -1.70 -1.37
C SER A 215 -16.87 -1.20 -2.06
N SER A 216 -16.58 0.09 -1.90
CA SER A 216 -15.31 0.68 -2.28
C SER A 216 -14.36 0.65 -1.09
N LEU A 217 -13.08 0.46 -1.37
CA LEU A 217 -12.06 0.26 -0.36
C LEU A 217 -10.89 1.23 -0.51
N GLN A 218 -10.25 1.58 0.58
CA GLN A 218 -8.92 2.20 0.60
C GLN A 218 -7.90 1.15 1.05
N THR A 219 -6.84 0.94 0.26
CA THR A 219 -5.67 0.17 0.74
C THR A 219 -4.93 1.02 1.77
N VAL A 220 -4.80 0.51 2.99
CA VAL A 220 -4.09 1.21 4.08
C VAL A 220 -2.69 0.62 4.25
N TYR A 221 -2.58 -0.71 4.23
CA TYR A 221 -1.30 -1.43 4.31
C TYR A 221 -1.25 -2.59 3.32
N ARG A 222 -0.05 -2.89 2.81
CA ARG A 222 0.25 -4.04 1.95
C ARG A 222 1.69 -4.49 2.19
N LEU A 223 1.84 -5.69 2.76
CA LEU A 223 3.10 -6.20 3.28
C LEU A 223 3.49 -7.55 2.67
N SER A 224 4.78 -7.67 2.31
CA SER A 224 5.44 -8.94 2.02
C SER A 224 6.08 -9.45 3.32
N VAL A 225 5.39 -10.32 4.04
CA VAL A 225 5.76 -10.71 5.41
C VAL A 225 6.96 -11.64 5.40
N GLY A 226 8.00 -11.27 6.16
CA GLY A 226 9.30 -11.95 6.18
C GLY A 226 10.08 -11.84 4.86
N GLY A 227 9.60 -11.03 3.91
CA GLY A 227 10.22 -10.79 2.62
C GLY A 227 10.76 -9.37 2.49
N GLU A 228 11.30 -9.07 1.32
CA GLU A 228 11.81 -7.74 0.99
C GLU A 228 10.74 -6.87 0.32
N TYR A 229 11.05 -5.59 0.16
CA TYR A 229 10.27 -4.66 -0.65
C TYR A 229 10.06 -5.18 -2.09
N ILE A 230 8.80 -5.17 -2.56
CA ILE A 230 8.44 -5.53 -3.93
C ILE A 230 8.00 -4.26 -4.67
N PRO A 231 8.81 -3.76 -5.63
CA PRO A 231 8.48 -2.60 -6.46
C PRO A 231 7.31 -2.88 -7.40
N ALA A 232 6.71 -1.80 -7.92
CA ALA A 232 5.54 -1.86 -8.77
C ALA A 232 5.74 -2.68 -10.06
N ASN A 233 6.96 -2.68 -10.62
CA ASN A 233 7.30 -3.45 -11.82
C ASN A 233 7.50 -4.95 -11.58
N LYS A 234 7.50 -5.41 -10.32
CA LYS A 234 7.57 -6.82 -9.93
C LYS A 234 6.24 -7.34 -9.35
N ASP A 235 5.19 -6.54 -9.43
CA ASP A 235 3.82 -6.94 -9.10
C ASP A 235 3.10 -7.58 -10.31
N SER A 236 1.92 -8.12 -10.06
CA SER A 236 1.03 -8.84 -10.97
C SER A 236 0.32 -7.97 -12.02
N GLY A 237 0.97 -6.94 -12.55
CA GLY A 237 0.37 -6.01 -13.52
C GLY A 237 -0.59 -4.96 -12.96
N LEU A 238 -0.87 -4.96 -11.65
CA LEU A 238 -1.59 -3.87 -10.96
C LEU A 238 -0.67 -2.77 -10.43
N ALA A 239 0.65 -2.97 -10.60
CA ALA A 239 1.68 -2.04 -10.18
C ALA A 239 1.56 -1.63 -8.70
N ARG A 240 1.16 -2.58 -7.84
CA ARG A 240 1.09 -2.43 -6.38
C ARG A 240 2.49 -2.55 -5.80
N THR A 241 2.68 -1.89 -4.66
CA THR A 241 3.91 -1.98 -3.89
C THR A 241 3.66 -2.80 -2.64
N TRP A 242 4.54 -3.76 -2.35
CA TRP A 242 4.51 -4.54 -1.11
C TRP A 242 5.71 -4.16 -0.25
N TRP A 243 5.45 -3.80 1.01
CA TRP A 243 6.47 -3.33 1.95
C TRP A 243 6.95 -4.46 2.87
N ASP A 244 8.16 -4.31 3.41
CA ASP A 244 8.62 -5.16 4.52
C ASP A 244 7.70 -4.97 5.75
N ASP A 245 7.47 -6.06 6.47
CA ASP A 245 6.58 -6.09 7.63
C ASP A 245 7.27 -5.67 8.94
N SER A 246 8.60 -5.70 8.97
CA SER A 246 9.39 -5.50 10.19
C SER A 246 9.12 -4.20 10.96
N PRO A 247 8.81 -3.04 10.31
CA PRO A 247 8.46 -1.80 11.03
C PRO A 247 7.17 -1.90 11.84
N TYR A 248 6.27 -2.82 11.47
CA TYR A 248 4.95 -2.96 12.09
C TYR A 248 4.91 -4.00 13.21
N LEU A 249 5.99 -4.77 13.41
CA LEU A 249 6.09 -5.70 14.53
C LEU A 249 6.03 -4.93 15.85
N LEU A 250 5.31 -5.46 16.83
CA LEU A 250 5.03 -4.79 18.11
C LEU A 250 6.28 -4.16 18.75
N ASN A 251 7.39 -4.89 18.83
CA ASN A 251 8.62 -4.37 19.44
C ASN A 251 9.29 -3.28 18.59
N SER A 252 9.17 -3.34 17.26
CA SER A 252 9.66 -2.28 16.37
C SER A 252 8.81 -1.02 16.51
N ALA A 253 7.49 -1.19 16.60
CA ALA A 253 6.53 -0.09 16.72
C ALA A 253 6.65 0.66 18.06
N TYR A 254 6.98 -0.03 19.15
CA TYR A 254 7.12 0.58 20.49
C TYR A 254 8.56 0.67 21.02
N GLY A 255 9.55 0.22 20.25
CA GLY A 255 10.98 0.29 20.57
C GLY A 255 11.57 -1.02 21.15
N ALA A 256 12.71 -1.43 20.61
CA ALA A 256 13.41 -2.67 20.97
C ALA A 256 13.91 -2.72 22.43
N SER A 257 13.96 -1.59 23.15
CA SER A 257 14.35 -1.54 24.55
C SER A 257 13.26 -2.01 25.51
N TYR A 258 12.02 -2.17 25.05
CA TYR A 258 10.88 -2.53 25.90
C TYR A 258 10.66 -4.05 26.00
N PHE A 259 11.14 -4.82 25.02
CA PHE A 259 10.96 -6.26 24.94
C PHE A 259 12.26 -6.94 24.50
N ASP A 260 12.76 -7.89 25.29
CA ASP A 260 13.93 -8.71 24.93
C ASP A 260 13.70 -9.33 23.54
N GLY A 261 14.62 -9.13 22.58
CA GLY A 261 14.41 -9.21 21.12
C GLY A 261 13.90 -10.53 20.52
N ALA A 262 13.43 -11.47 21.34
CA ALA A 262 12.93 -12.79 20.98
C ALA A 262 11.48 -12.80 20.46
N PHE A 263 10.71 -11.70 20.52
CA PHE A 263 9.28 -11.68 20.12
C PHE A 263 9.00 -11.28 18.66
N LEU A 264 10.04 -11.12 17.83
CA LEU A 264 9.93 -10.62 16.44
C LEU A 264 9.65 -11.73 15.41
N GLY A 265 9.58 -12.99 15.84
CA GLY A 265 9.57 -14.13 14.93
C GLY A 265 10.83 -14.23 14.07
N VAL A 266 10.81 -15.13 13.08
CA VAL A 266 11.92 -15.41 12.18
C VAL A 266 11.45 -15.34 10.74
N SER A 267 12.15 -14.55 9.92
CA SER A 267 11.94 -14.55 8.46
C SER A 267 12.48 -15.84 7.86
N ILE A 268 11.65 -16.52 7.08
CA ILE A 268 11.96 -17.78 6.42
C ILE A 268 11.65 -17.67 4.93
N LYS A 269 12.41 -18.43 4.12
CA LYS A 269 12.27 -18.46 2.66
C LYS A 269 11.98 -19.89 2.19
N ALA A 270 11.17 -20.00 1.15
CA ALA A 270 10.88 -21.26 0.50
C ALA A 270 12.18 -21.95 0.03
N PRO A 271 12.39 -23.24 0.36
CA PRO A 271 13.47 -24.04 -0.18
C PRO A 271 13.41 -24.14 -1.72
N GLU A 272 14.56 -24.28 -2.38
CA GLU A 272 14.63 -24.34 -3.85
C GLU A 272 13.89 -25.54 -4.46
N ASN A 273 13.68 -26.61 -3.69
CA ASN A 273 12.99 -27.82 -4.12
C ASN A 273 11.46 -27.75 -3.94
N VAL A 274 10.91 -26.67 -3.36
CA VAL A 274 9.46 -26.47 -3.22
C VAL A 274 8.97 -25.56 -4.35
N THR A 275 8.17 -26.13 -5.25
CA THR A 275 7.53 -25.37 -6.32
C THR A 275 6.33 -24.61 -5.77
N ILE A 276 6.38 -23.28 -5.86
CA ILE A 276 5.27 -22.39 -5.52
C ILE A 276 4.74 -21.77 -6.81
N GLY A 277 3.45 -21.96 -7.06
CA GLY A 277 2.77 -21.50 -8.26
C GLY A 277 1.35 -21.03 -7.99
N HIS A 278 0.82 -20.21 -8.90
CA HIS A 278 -0.55 -19.73 -8.82
C HIS A 278 -1.56 -20.87 -8.98
N THR A 279 -2.71 -20.70 -8.34
CA THR A 279 -3.85 -21.61 -8.46
C THR A 279 -5.02 -20.87 -9.11
N LYS A 280 -6.12 -21.60 -9.38
CA LYS A 280 -7.36 -20.97 -9.84
C LYS A 280 -7.95 -20.00 -8.81
N ASP A 281 -7.80 -20.32 -7.52
CA ASP A 281 -8.31 -19.51 -6.41
C ASP A 281 -7.36 -18.38 -6.03
N VAL A 282 -6.06 -18.55 -6.29
CA VAL A 282 -5.01 -17.54 -6.08
C VAL A 282 -4.23 -17.29 -7.38
N PRO A 283 -4.89 -16.65 -8.36
CA PRO A 283 -4.24 -16.21 -9.59
C PRO A 283 -3.26 -15.06 -9.31
N GLU A 284 -2.43 -14.75 -10.30
CA GLU A 284 -1.34 -13.78 -10.17
C GLU A 284 -1.79 -12.41 -9.65
N TYR A 285 -2.94 -11.91 -10.13
CA TYR A 285 -3.49 -10.61 -9.72
C TYR A 285 -3.88 -10.52 -8.24
N ILE A 286 -3.97 -11.64 -7.51
CA ILE A 286 -4.18 -11.61 -6.05
C ILE A 286 -2.92 -11.10 -5.35
N ALA A 287 -1.77 -11.73 -5.59
CA ALA A 287 -0.46 -11.31 -5.08
C ALA A 287 0.65 -12.00 -5.88
N PRO A 288 1.81 -11.36 -6.11
CA PRO A 288 2.91 -11.99 -6.83
C PRO A 288 3.52 -13.16 -6.05
N LEU A 289 4.09 -14.16 -6.75
CA LEU A 289 4.70 -15.34 -6.12
C LEU A 289 5.81 -15.01 -5.12
N THR A 290 6.45 -13.85 -5.25
CA THR A 290 7.48 -13.38 -4.30
C THR A 290 6.92 -13.23 -2.88
N VAL A 291 5.66 -12.83 -2.72
CA VAL A 291 4.98 -12.79 -1.41
C VAL A 291 4.91 -14.19 -0.80
N TYR A 292 4.48 -15.19 -1.58
CA TYR A 292 4.32 -16.56 -1.09
C TYR A 292 5.62 -17.34 -0.91
N LYS A 293 6.75 -16.83 -1.43
CA LYS A 293 8.08 -17.44 -1.32
C LYS A 293 8.81 -17.07 -0.02
N THR A 294 8.27 -16.12 0.72
CA THR A 294 8.78 -15.70 2.04
C THR A 294 7.67 -15.79 3.06
N ALA A 295 8.05 -15.92 4.32
CA ALA A 295 7.12 -15.83 5.43
C ALA A 295 7.84 -15.39 6.69
N ARG A 296 7.07 -14.99 7.70
CA ARG A 296 7.53 -14.91 9.08
C ARG A 296 6.87 -16.01 9.89
N SER A 297 7.67 -16.76 10.64
CA SER A 297 7.19 -17.71 11.64
C SER A 297 7.61 -17.30 13.06
N MET A 298 7.17 -18.02 14.09
CA MET A 298 7.52 -17.71 15.48
C MET A 298 8.93 -18.20 15.85
N GLY A 299 9.44 -19.19 15.11
CA GLY A 299 10.79 -19.73 15.26
C GLY A 299 10.81 -21.18 15.75
N PRO A 300 12.01 -21.77 15.96
CA PRO A 300 12.16 -23.21 16.13
C PRO A 300 11.88 -23.72 17.56
N ASN A 301 11.69 -22.84 18.56
CA ASN A 301 11.55 -23.25 19.96
C ASN A 301 10.07 -23.30 20.39
N PRO A 302 9.44 -24.49 20.44
CA PRO A 302 8.02 -24.60 20.78
C PRO A 302 7.68 -24.05 22.17
N HIS A 303 8.53 -24.28 23.18
CA HIS A 303 8.30 -23.79 24.55
C HIS A 303 8.34 -22.27 24.66
N PHE A 304 9.02 -21.61 23.71
CA PHE A 304 9.03 -20.16 23.63
C PHE A 304 7.78 -19.68 22.87
N ASN A 305 7.46 -20.30 21.74
CA ASN A 305 6.32 -19.94 20.89
C ASN A 305 4.98 -19.99 21.63
N GLU A 306 4.80 -20.94 22.55
CA GLU A 306 3.60 -21.03 23.40
C GLU A 306 3.43 -19.85 24.39
N LYS A 307 4.46 -19.03 24.60
CA LYS A 307 4.46 -17.97 25.64
C LYS A 307 4.22 -16.56 25.10
N TYR A 308 4.08 -16.40 23.78
CA TYR A 308 3.89 -15.08 23.19
C TYR A 308 3.03 -15.13 21.93
N ASN A 309 2.61 -13.96 21.47
CA ASN A 309 1.94 -13.80 20.18
C ASN A 309 2.87 -13.09 19.20
N LEU A 310 3.02 -13.63 18.00
CA LEU A 310 3.67 -12.90 16.92
C LEU A 310 2.71 -11.79 16.46
N THR A 311 3.07 -10.54 16.73
CA THR A 311 2.13 -9.41 16.72
C THR A 311 2.61 -8.26 15.84
N TRP A 312 1.71 -7.78 14.98
CA TRP A 312 1.84 -6.53 14.21
C TRP A 312 0.82 -5.50 14.70
N VAL A 313 1.20 -4.22 14.64
CA VAL A 313 0.37 -3.09 15.06
C VAL A 313 0.34 -2.04 13.95
N PHE A 314 -0.86 -1.56 13.66
CA PHE A 314 -1.14 -0.63 12.57
C PHE A 314 -1.95 0.55 13.05
N GLU A 315 -1.56 1.77 12.67
CA GLU A 315 -2.38 2.97 12.88
C GLU A 315 -3.47 3.03 11.81
N VAL A 316 -4.73 3.19 12.24
CA VAL A 316 -5.90 3.17 11.37
C VAL A 316 -6.88 4.27 11.79
N ASP A 317 -7.73 4.69 10.86
CA ASP A 317 -8.80 5.62 11.19
C ASP A 317 -9.92 4.92 11.97
N ALA A 318 -10.28 5.46 13.12
CA ALA A 318 -11.41 5.02 13.92
C ALA A 318 -12.76 5.17 13.19
N ASN A 319 -13.79 4.47 13.68
CA ASN A 319 -15.16 4.43 13.13
C ASN A 319 -15.28 3.85 11.71
N PHE A 320 -14.34 3.01 11.30
CA PHE A 320 -14.40 2.28 10.03
C PHE A 320 -14.34 0.77 10.23
N THR A 321 -14.87 0.05 9.25
CA THR A 321 -14.67 -1.39 9.14
C THR A 321 -13.48 -1.65 8.22
N TYR A 322 -12.63 -2.59 8.63
CA TYR A 322 -11.43 -3.00 7.92
C TYR A 322 -11.54 -4.45 7.50
N VAL A 323 -11.17 -4.76 6.26
CA VAL A 323 -10.91 -6.12 5.79
C VAL A 323 -9.42 -6.36 5.88
N VAL A 324 -9.03 -7.40 6.60
CA VAL A 324 -7.65 -7.86 6.72
C VAL A 324 -7.52 -9.15 5.93
N ARG A 325 -6.74 -9.09 4.85
CA ARG A 325 -6.42 -10.23 3.99
C ARG A 325 -5.08 -10.80 4.39
N PHE A 326 -5.09 -12.06 4.79
CA PHE A 326 -3.90 -12.83 5.13
C PHE A 326 -3.52 -13.72 3.96
N HIS A 327 -2.27 -13.68 3.54
CA HIS A 327 -1.72 -14.55 2.50
C HIS A 327 -0.87 -15.64 3.14
N PHE A 328 -1.15 -16.89 2.78
CA PHE A 328 -0.46 -18.06 3.31
C PHE A 328 0.06 -18.97 2.21
N CYS A 329 1.22 -19.56 2.43
CA CYS A 329 1.79 -20.64 1.66
C CYS A 329 2.78 -21.39 2.57
N ASP A 330 2.41 -22.60 2.99
CA ASP A 330 3.32 -23.43 3.79
C ASP A 330 4.26 -24.17 2.85
N PHE A 331 5.55 -23.89 3.00
CA PHE A 331 6.64 -24.50 2.23
C PHE A 331 7.58 -25.33 3.10
N GLN A 332 7.19 -25.65 4.34
CA GLN A 332 7.97 -26.46 5.29
C GLN A 332 7.26 -27.76 5.67
N ASN A 333 5.93 -27.72 5.80
CA ASN A 333 5.12 -28.86 6.22
C ASN A 333 4.42 -29.53 5.03
N THR A 334 4.06 -30.79 5.18
CA THR A 334 3.41 -31.60 4.12
C THR A 334 2.11 -32.25 4.58
N LEU A 335 1.85 -32.31 5.88
CA LEU A 335 0.69 -32.96 6.47
C LEU A 335 -0.13 -31.98 7.31
N MET A 336 -1.43 -32.25 7.38
CA MET A 336 -2.33 -31.55 8.30
C MET A 336 -1.92 -31.77 9.76
N ASN A 337 -2.26 -30.82 10.62
CA ASN A 337 -1.93 -30.75 12.04
C ASN A 337 -0.43 -30.78 12.35
N GLN A 338 0.44 -30.50 11.35
CA GLN A 338 1.85 -30.23 11.65
C GLN A 338 2.04 -28.84 12.24
N ARG A 339 1.29 -27.85 11.75
CA ARG A 339 1.28 -26.48 12.25
C ARG A 339 -0.16 -25.99 12.31
N ALA A 340 -0.68 -25.83 13.52
CA ALA A 340 -1.98 -25.25 13.78
C ALA A 340 -1.82 -24.00 14.65
N PHE A 341 -2.48 -22.90 14.30
CA PHE A 341 -2.37 -21.62 15.01
C PHE A 341 -3.70 -20.86 15.03
N ASP A 342 -3.86 -19.96 15.99
CA ASP A 342 -4.98 -19.05 16.09
C ASP A 342 -4.62 -17.69 15.49
N ILE A 343 -5.61 -17.03 14.88
CA ILE A 343 -5.50 -15.68 14.33
C ILE A 343 -6.36 -14.75 15.17
N TYR A 344 -5.77 -13.64 15.63
CA TYR A 344 -6.45 -12.62 16.41
C TYR A 344 -6.38 -11.26 15.73
N LEU A 345 -7.51 -10.55 15.75
CA LEU A 345 -7.65 -9.15 15.32
C LEU A 345 -8.25 -8.34 16.46
N ASN A 346 -7.54 -7.30 16.93
CA ASN A 346 -7.88 -6.54 18.15
C ASN A 346 -8.35 -7.43 19.31
N ASN A 347 -7.54 -8.45 19.63
CA ASN A 347 -7.78 -9.41 20.71
C ASN A 347 -9.08 -10.25 20.56
N LYS A 348 -9.69 -10.27 19.37
CA LYS A 348 -10.80 -11.16 19.02
C LYS A 348 -10.30 -12.27 18.12
N THR A 349 -10.75 -13.49 18.36
CA THR A 349 -10.45 -14.64 17.50
C THR A 349 -11.09 -14.46 16.13
N ALA A 350 -10.26 -14.32 15.10
CA ALA A 350 -10.66 -14.30 13.70
C ALA A 350 -10.76 -15.72 13.14
N GLU A 351 -9.81 -16.58 13.52
CA GLU A 351 -9.74 -17.99 13.12
C GLU A 351 -9.18 -18.81 14.28
N GLU A 352 -9.84 -19.93 14.60
CA GLU A 352 -9.33 -20.90 15.58
C GLU A 352 -8.76 -22.10 14.81
N SER A 353 -7.57 -22.56 15.19
CA SER A 353 -6.94 -23.75 14.59
C SER A 353 -6.72 -23.63 13.07
N ALA A 354 -6.23 -22.49 12.59
CA ALA A 354 -5.73 -22.30 11.24
C ALA A 354 -4.65 -23.33 10.88
N ASP A 355 -4.84 -24.02 9.76
CA ASP A 355 -3.90 -24.97 9.18
C ASP A 355 -3.81 -24.74 7.66
N VAL A 356 -2.64 -24.27 7.22
CA VAL A 356 -2.41 -23.90 5.83
C VAL A 356 -2.41 -25.11 4.91
N ILE A 357 -1.89 -26.26 5.34
CA ILE A 357 -1.89 -27.49 4.56
C ILE A 357 -3.33 -28.00 4.39
N GLN A 358 -4.14 -27.91 5.43
CA GLN A 358 -5.57 -28.23 5.35
C GLN A 358 -6.31 -27.33 4.36
N TRP A 359 -6.05 -26.03 4.38
CA TRP A 359 -6.71 -25.09 3.47
C TRP A 359 -6.26 -25.25 2.02
N ALA A 360 -4.95 -25.39 1.80
CA ALA A 360 -4.36 -25.38 0.48
C ALA A 360 -4.37 -26.76 -0.19
N GLY A 361 -4.49 -27.84 0.58
CA GLY A 361 -4.42 -29.21 0.10
C GLY A 361 -3.01 -29.74 -0.16
N GLY A 362 -1.96 -28.99 0.24
CA GLY A 362 -0.58 -29.43 0.09
C GLY A 362 0.47 -28.33 0.28
N ILE A 363 1.74 -28.75 0.31
CA ILE A 363 2.91 -27.87 0.41
C ILE A 363 3.07 -26.99 -0.83
N GLY A 364 3.48 -25.74 -0.65
CA GLY A 364 3.79 -24.81 -1.74
C GLY A 364 2.56 -24.27 -2.48
N ILE A 365 1.35 -24.57 -2.00
CA ILE A 365 0.10 -24.12 -2.61
C ILE A 365 -0.37 -22.85 -1.87
N PRO A 366 -0.45 -21.69 -2.54
CA PRO A 366 -0.87 -20.45 -1.91
C PRO A 366 -2.39 -20.41 -1.67
N VAL A 367 -2.78 -19.80 -0.55
CA VAL A 367 -4.17 -19.47 -0.18
C VAL A 367 -4.23 -18.09 0.45
N TYR A 368 -5.41 -17.48 0.50
CA TYR A 368 -5.65 -16.29 1.31
C TYR A 368 -6.95 -16.42 2.11
N LYS A 369 -7.05 -15.64 3.19
CA LYS A 369 -8.25 -15.54 4.04
C LYS A 369 -8.53 -14.08 4.36
N ASP A 370 -9.79 -13.70 4.27
CA ASP A 370 -10.26 -12.36 4.59
C ASP A 370 -11.08 -12.40 5.88
N TYR A 371 -10.83 -11.45 6.78
CA TYR A 371 -11.63 -11.25 7.98
C TYR A 371 -11.92 -9.76 8.15
N ALA A 372 -13.13 -9.41 8.57
CA ALA A 372 -13.56 -8.03 8.73
C ALA A 372 -13.67 -7.65 10.21
N ILE A 373 -13.18 -6.46 10.57
CA ILE A 373 -13.29 -5.94 11.93
C ILE A 373 -13.69 -4.47 11.93
N HIS A 374 -14.65 -4.12 12.79
CA HIS A 374 -14.98 -2.72 13.05
C HIS A 374 -14.09 -2.17 14.15
N VAL A 375 -13.47 -1.03 13.88
CA VAL A 375 -12.61 -0.30 14.79
C VAL A 375 -13.39 0.92 15.28
N ASN A 376 -13.64 1.01 16.59
CA ASN A 376 -14.46 2.07 17.17
C ASN A 376 -13.62 3.33 17.44
N ASP A 377 -14.25 4.37 18.01
CA ASP A 377 -13.58 5.60 18.44
C ASP A 377 -13.57 5.66 19.98
N ARG A 378 -12.55 5.03 20.57
CA ARG A 378 -12.23 5.06 22.01
C ARG A 378 -10.70 5.15 22.15
N ASP A 379 -10.23 5.49 23.35
CA ASP A 379 -8.79 5.59 23.61
C ASP A 379 -8.07 4.27 23.26
N GLY A 380 -7.17 4.32 22.27
CA GLY A 380 -6.43 3.16 21.75
C GLY A 380 -7.10 2.40 20.58
N ASP A 381 -8.30 2.81 20.16
CA ASP A 381 -9.01 2.26 18.99
C ASP A 381 -8.61 2.98 17.67
N ASP A 382 -7.52 3.73 17.64
CA ASP A 382 -6.82 4.13 16.41
C ASP A 382 -5.78 3.08 15.97
N LEU A 383 -5.75 1.92 16.65
CA LEU A 383 -4.85 0.83 16.38
C LEU A 383 -5.58 -0.44 15.93
N LEU A 384 -4.97 -1.13 14.97
CA LEU A 384 -5.32 -2.49 14.57
C LEU A 384 -4.17 -3.43 14.91
N TRP A 385 -4.45 -4.36 15.82
CA TRP A 385 -3.56 -5.41 16.28
C TRP A 385 -3.84 -6.69 15.51
N VAL A 386 -2.80 -7.25 14.91
CA VAL A 386 -2.83 -8.55 14.23
C VAL A 386 -1.90 -9.47 15.00
N ALA A 387 -2.42 -10.59 15.52
CA ALA A 387 -1.63 -11.52 16.33
C ALA A 387 -1.84 -12.98 15.91
N LEU A 388 -0.76 -13.76 15.92
CA LEU A 388 -0.77 -15.19 15.68
C LEU A 388 -0.21 -15.93 16.90
N HIS A 389 -0.80 -17.08 17.23
CA HIS A 389 -0.38 -17.90 18.38
C HIS A 389 -0.57 -19.40 18.08
N PRO A 390 0.29 -20.32 18.54
CA PRO A 390 0.10 -21.74 18.29
C PRO A 390 -1.20 -22.28 18.93
N HIS A 391 -1.95 -23.09 18.19
CA HIS A 391 -3.19 -23.68 18.68
C HIS A 391 -2.88 -25.00 19.41
N VAL A 392 -2.52 -24.89 20.69
CA VAL A 392 -2.02 -26.03 21.48
C VAL A 392 -3.05 -27.15 21.71
N LYS A 393 -4.36 -26.85 21.61
CA LYS A 393 -5.43 -27.82 21.95
C LYS A 393 -5.52 -28.99 20.96
N THR A 394 -5.11 -28.82 19.71
CA THR A 394 -5.10 -29.91 18.71
C THR A 394 -3.83 -30.75 18.76
N HIS A 395 -2.91 -30.44 19.69
CA HIS A 395 -1.60 -31.09 19.81
C HIS A 395 -0.86 -31.21 18.46
N PRO A 396 -0.67 -30.11 17.71
CA PRO A 396 0.06 -30.14 16.45
C PRO A 396 1.51 -30.59 16.65
N GLN A 397 2.13 -31.10 15.59
CA GLN A 397 3.54 -31.53 15.64
C GLN A 397 4.50 -30.39 16.00
N TYR A 398 4.20 -29.17 15.55
CA TYR A 398 4.97 -27.96 15.80
C TYR A 398 4.07 -26.87 16.37
N TYR A 399 4.46 -26.32 17.52
CA TYR A 399 3.85 -25.11 18.07
C TYR A 399 4.51 -23.90 17.42
N ASP A 400 3.94 -23.46 16.30
CA ASP A 400 4.43 -22.36 15.48
C ASP A 400 3.25 -21.73 14.72
N ALA A 401 3.46 -20.55 14.15
CA ALA A 401 2.53 -19.87 13.25
C ALA A 401 3.29 -19.40 12.01
N ILE A 402 2.59 -19.08 10.92
CA ILE A 402 3.21 -18.61 9.67
C ILE A 402 2.35 -17.56 8.99
N LEU A 403 2.96 -16.54 8.40
CA LEU A 403 2.30 -15.56 7.54
C LEU A 403 3.23 -15.14 6.39
N ASN A 404 2.72 -15.11 5.17
CA ASN A 404 3.51 -14.79 3.96
C ASN A 404 3.25 -13.36 3.45
N GLY A 405 2.04 -12.84 3.65
CA GLY A 405 1.68 -11.48 3.25
C GLY A 405 0.44 -10.98 3.99
N LEU A 406 0.27 -9.66 4.04
CA LEU A 406 -0.84 -9.02 4.73
C LEU A 406 -1.30 -7.78 3.97
N GLU A 407 -2.60 -7.68 3.70
CA GLU A 407 -3.22 -6.46 3.19
C GLU A 407 -4.33 -5.99 4.13
N ILE A 408 -4.42 -4.68 4.36
CA ILE A 408 -5.44 -4.06 5.21
C ILE A 408 -6.18 -3.03 4.38
N PHE A 409 -7.50 -3.20 4.27
CA PHE A 409 -8.37 -2.36 3.48
C PHE A 409 -9.45 -1.72 4.35
N LYS A 410 -9.59 -0.40 4.30
CA LYS A 410 -10.72 0.31 4.90
C LYS A 410 -11.93 0.23 3.96
N VAL A 411 -13.09 -0.14 4.47
CA VAL A 411 -14.35 -0.20 3.73
C VAL A 411 -15.09 1.14 3.88
N ASN A 412 -15.70 1.64 2.79
CA ASN A 412 -16.47 2.87 2.85
C ASN A 412 -17.67 2.74 3.80
N ASP A 413 -18.03 3.84 4.45
CA ASP A 413 -19.24 3.86 5.27
C ASP A 413 -20.52 3.87 4.42
N LYS A 414 -21.67 3.77 5.10
CA LYS A 414 -23.01 3.81 4.48
C LYS A 414 -23.33 5.10 3.71
N HIS A 415 -22.51 6.14 3.87
CA HIS A 415 -22.65 7.43 3.18
C HIS A 415 -21.69 7.57 2.00
N GLY A 416 -20.93 6.51 1.68
CA GLY A 416 -19.95 6.55 0.60
C GLY A 416 -18.71 7.36 0.96
N ASN A 417 -18.27 7.33 2.21
CA ASN A 417 -17.07 8.01 2.67
C ASN A 417 -15.95 7.03 3.05
N LEU A 418 -14.74 7.33 2.60
CA LEU A 418 -13.47 6.69 2.98
C LEU A 418 -12.51 7.65 3.69
N ALA A 419 -12.87 8.94 3.75
CA ALA A 419 -12.00 9.95 4.33
C ALA A 419 -11.92 9.82 5.85
N GLY A 420 -10.71 9.59 6.33
CA GLY A 420 -10.32 9.70 7.74
C GLY A 420 -9.91 11.12 8.12
N SER A 421 -9.51 11.29 9.38
CA SER A 421 -8.93 12.54 9.86
C SER A 421 -7.48 12.67 9.42
N ASN A 422 -6.93 13.88 9.41
CA ASN A 422 -5.48 14.00 9.28
C ASN A 422 -4.83 13.43 10.55
N PRO A 423 -3.71 12.68 10.42
CA PRO A 423 -2.98 12.21 11.59
C PRO A 423 -2.41 13.40 12.38
N VAL A 424 -2.17 13.18 13.67
CA VAL A 424 -1.63 14.20 14.58
C VAL A 424 -0.11 14.03 14.67
N PRO A 425 0.71 14.98 14.19
CA PRO A 425 2.16 14.89 14.34
C PRO A 425 2.58 14.87 15.82
N SER A 426 3.62 14.10 16.15
CA SER A 426 4.10 14.01 17.53
C SER A 426 4.63 15.36 18.04
N LYS A 427 4.45 15.64 19.34
CA LYS A 427 4.97 16.89 19.95
C LYS A 427 6.47 17.07 19.78
N MET A 428 7.22 15.95 19.80
CA MET A 428 8.66 15.96 19.60
C MET A 428 9.00 16.39 18.17
N LEU A 429 8.27 15.85 17.18
CA LEU A 429 8.47 16.20 15.77
C LEU A 429 8.09 17.65 15.50
N LEU A 430 6.96 18.13 16.04
CA LEU A 430 6.58 19.54 15.92
C LEU A 430 7.65 20.48 16.48
N LYS A 431 8.28 20.10 17.61
CA LYS A 431 9.40 20.86 18.17
C LYS A 431 10.63 20.83 17.26
N ALA A 432 10.96 19.68 16.67
CA ALA A 432 12.08 19.54 15.75
C ALA A 432 11.87 20.35 14.45
N ASP A 433 10.69 20.29 13.85
CA ASP A 433 10.32 21.05 12.65
C ASP A 433 10.36 22.56 12.93
N ALA A 434 9.80 23.01 14.06
CA ALA A 434 9.88 24.41 14.47
C ALA A 434 11.33 24.90 14.64
N VAL A 435 12.21 24.06 15.20
CA VAL A 435 13.64 24.37 15.33
C VAL A 435 14.31 24.41 13.96
N ALA A 436 14.06 23.45 13.07
CA ALA A 436 14.64 23.43 11.72
C ALA A 436 14.24 24.67 10.90
N ARG A 437 12.97 25.07 10.96
CA ARG A 437 12.47 26.31 10.33
C ARG A 437 13.05 27.57 10.96
N GLY A 438 13.31 27.57 12.26
CA GLY A 438 13.93 28.68 12.99
C GLY A 438 15.44 28.82 12.76
N ILE A 439 16.15 27.72 12.49
CA ILE A 439 17.60 27.74 12.19
C ILE A 439 17.86 28.31 10.80
N LEU A 440 16.95 28.12 9.84
CA LEU A 440 17.05 28.74 8.51
C LEU A 440 16.73 30.26 8.50
N ALA A 441 16.13 30.80 9.57
CA ALA A 441 15.87 32.23 9.69
C ALA A 441 17.03 33.04 10.30
N ASN A 442 18.13 32.38 10.71
CA ASN A 442 19.24 33.03 11.43
C ASN A 442 20.64 32.71 10.87
N THR A 443 20.77 32.55 9.55
CA THR A 443 22.07 32.61 8.87
C THR A 443 21.97 33.28 7.50
N ALA A 444 21.88 34.61 7.50
CA ALA A 444 22.62 35.56 6.64
C ALA A 444 22.14 36.98 6.92
#